data_AF-A0A955HPP7-F1
#
_entry.id   AF-A0A955HPP7-F1
#
_cell.length_a   1.000
_cell.length_b   1.000
_cell.length_c   1.000
_cell.angle_alpha   90.00
_cell.angle_beta   90.00
_cell.angle_gamma   90.00
#
_symmetry.space_group_name_H-M   'P 1'
#
loop_
_entity.id
_entity.type
_entity.pdbx_description
1 polymer ?
#
loop_
_entity_poly.entity_id
_entity_poly.type
_entity_poly.pdbx_seq_one_letter_code
_entity_poly.pdbx_strand_id
1 'polypeptide(L)'
;MPTIPAEKRLSQGKLFLLITLCGWCLYFLYLWTYALFINESSGVSTTQSTLWADWAAHFTMGSRMAYGAQLIPHTSPLLITAPFQYPFIPNLLSAILIRLGAPFFASFIIPSAVATILLVFLFVWLGMQLTKSYKGAALGLTLFLLNGGLGFVWFVSDVTTSNDWLATLRTPMRSYTKLPEYGIEWMSIITSMIVPQRAFTIGFPLGLAIVSLTYHNFFQKKSASALVTIGIGLMTGMLPLVHTHTAIAIACILLFWGVGGLLDAT
;
A
#
# COMPACT_ATOMS: atom_id res chain seq x y z
N MET A 1 18.27 -32.07 20.61
CA MET A 1 17.89 -31.69 19.23
C MET A 1 19.14 -31.23 18.48
N PRO A 2 19.44 -31.72 17.27
CA PRO A 2 20.61 -31.28 16.51
C PRO A 2 20.44 -29.81 16.09
N THR A 3 21.40 -28.96 16.44
CA THR A 3 21.40 -27.55 16.06
C THR A 3 21.82 -27.38 14.61
N ILE A 4 20.97 -26.80 13.78
CA ILE A 4 21.27 -26.53 12.36
C ILE A 4 22.48 -25.56 12.26
N PRO A 5 23.46 -25.78 11.36
CA PRO A 5 24.58 -24.86 11.16
C PRO A 5 24.14 -23.41 10.81
N ALA A 6 24.90 -22.40 11.23
CA ALA A 6 24.55 -20.98 11.05
C ALA A 6 24.43 -20.57 9.57
N GLU A 7 25.31 -21.06 8.71
CA GLU A 7 25.28 -20.82 7.26
C GLU A 7 23.99 -21.36 6.62
N LYS A 8 23.58 -22.57 7.02
CA LYS A 8 22.33 -23.20 6.58
C LYS A 8 21.09 -22.46 7.11
N ARG A 9 21.15 -21.87 8.32
CA ARG A 9 20.08 -21.01 8.85
C ARG A 9 19.97 -19.70 8.06
N LEU A 10 21.10 -19.09 7.70
CA LEU A 10 21.13 -17.87 6.91
C LEU A 10 20.57 -18.09 5.50
N SER A 11 20.94 -19.19 4.85
CA SER A 11 20.42 -19.55 3.52
C SER A 11 18.92 -19.85 3.55
N GLN A 12 18.43 -20.57 4.57
CA GLN A 12 16.99 -20.80 4.77
C GLN A 12 16.21 -19.51 5.03
N GLY A 13 16.77 -18.57 5.82
CA GLY A 13 16.14 -17.27 6.06
C GLY A 13 16.01 -16.44 4.78
N LYS A 14 17.07 -16.38 3.98
CA LYS A 14 17.06 -15.70 2.68
C LYS A 14 16.06 -16.32 1.71
N LEU A 15 16.02 -17.66 1.63
CA LEU A 15 15.06 -18.37 0.79
C LEU A 15 13.61 -18.09 1.23
N PHE A 16 13.33 -18.13 2.53
CA PHE A 16 12.00 -17.83 3.06
C PHE A 16 11.56 -16.39 2.72
N LEU A 17 12.47 -15.42 2.87
CA LEU A 17 12.18 -14.05 2.49
C LEU A 17 11.94 -13.91 0.98
N LEU A 18 12.75 -14.56 0.14
CA LEU A 18 12.58 -14.53 -1.31
C LEU A 18 11.22 -15.11 -1.72
N ILE A 19 10.84 -16.27 -1.17
CA ILE A 19 9.53 -16.88 -1.41
C ILE A 19 8.41 -15.92 -0.97
N THR A 20 8.55 -15.28 0.18
CA THR A 20 7.57 -14.31 0.69
C THR A 20 7.43 -13.09 -0.23
N LEU A 21 8.54 -12.52 -0.68
CA LEU A 21 8.56 -11.40 -1.62
C LEU A 21 7.90 -11.79 -2.95
N CYS A 22 8.32 -12.91 -3.55
CA CYS A 22 7.74 -13.41 -4.79
C CYS A 22 6.25 -13.68 -4.64
N GLY A 23 5.83 -14.35 -3.56
CA GLY A 23 4.43 -14.66 -3.28
C GLY A 23 3.56 -13.41 -3.19
N TRP A 24 3.96 -12.42 -2.40
CA TRP A 24 3.20 -11.17 -2.25
C TRP A 24 3.22 -10.31 -3.51
N CYS A 25 4.35 -10.24 -4.22
CA CYS A 25 4.43 -9.53 -5.49
C CYS A 25 3.51 -10.16 -6.54
N LEU A 26 3.54 -11.50 -6.68
CA LEU A 26 2.65 -12.23 -7.60
C LEU A 26 1.18 -12.06 -7.20
N TYR A 27 0.87 -12.11 -5.90
CA TYR A 27 -0.47 -11.85 -5.40
C TYR A 27 -0.97 -10.45 -5.80
N PHE A 28 -0.17 -9.39 -5.58
CA PHE A 28 -0.61 -8.05 -5.96
C PHE A 28 -0.72 -7.87 -7.48
N LEU A 29 0.22 -8.43 -8.25
CA LEU A 29 0.13 -8.40 -9.72
C LEU A 29 -1.17 -9.05 -10.20
N TYR A 30 -1.51 -10.23 -9.66
CA TYR A 30 -2.77 -10.90 -9.95
C TYR A 30 -3.98 -10.10 -9.46
N LEU A 31 -3.94 -9.55 -8.25
CA LEU A 31 -5.03 -8.74 -7.71
C LEU A 31 -5.35 -7.55 -8.62
N TRP A 32 -4.33 -6.85 -9.13
CA TRP A 32 -4.54 -5.69 -9.99
C TRP A 32 -5.12 -6.03 -11.37
N THR A 33 -5.02 -7.28 -11.86
CA THR A 33 -5.74 -7.68 -13.09
C THR A 33 -7.25 -7.81 -12.89
N TYR A 34 -7.72 -7.99 -11.66
CA TYR A 34 -9.14 -8.12 -11.31
C TYR A 34 -9.71 -6.92 -10.55
N ALA A 35 -8.86 -5.93 -10.24
CA ALA A 35 -9.27 -4.71 -9.56
C ALA A 35 -10.30 -3.94 -10.40
N LEU A 36 -10.01 -3.70 -11.68
CA LEU A 36 -10.89 -3.04 -12.64
C LEU A 36 -10.63 -3.60 -14.04
N PHE A 37 -11.68 -4.03 -14.73
CA PHE A 37 -11.59 -4.61 -16.06
C PHE A 37 -12.81 -4.25 -16.90
N ILE A 38 -12.66 -4.31 -18.22
CA ILE A 38 -13.79 -4.18 -19.15
C ILE A 38 -14.41 -5.56 -19.33
N ASN A 39 -15.71 -5.67 -19.09
CA ASN A 39 -16.44 -6.91 -19.27
C ASN A 39 -16.87 -7.12 -20.73
N GLU A 40 -17.44 -8.28 -21.04
CA GLU A 40 -17.88 -8.63 -22.40
C GLU A 40 -18.95 -7.67 -22.96
N SER A 41 -19.75 -7.04 -22.10
CA SER A 41 -20.73 -6.02 -22.46
C SER A 41 -20.13 -4.61 -22.62
N SER A 42 -18.80 -4.47 -22.68
CA SER A 42 -18.09 -3.18 -22.74
C SER A 42 -18.31 -2.26 -21.52
N GLY A 43 -18.83 -2.80 -20.43
CA GLY A 43 -18.97 -2.11 -19.15
C GLY A 43 -17.71 -2.20 -18.30
N VAL A 44 -17.48 -1.20 -17.45
CA VAL A 44 -16.41 -1.24 -16.44
C VAL A 44 -16.89 -2.08 -15.26
N SER A 45 -16.14 -3.11 -14.91
CA SER A 45 -16.45 -4.04 -13.82
C SER A 45 -15.30 -4.14 -12.83
N THR A 46 -15.64 -4.51 -11.59
CA THR A 46 -14.69 -4.76 -10.52
C THR A 46 -15.12 -5.99 -9.72
N THR A 47 -14.15 -6.77 -9.24
CA THR A 47 -14.40 -7.87 -8.29
C THR A 47 -14.42 -7.40 -6.83
N GLN A 48 -14.17 -6.12 -6.58
CA GLN A 48 -13.97 -5.56 -5.26
C GLN A 48 -15.02 -4.49 -4.98
N SER A 49 -15.95 -4.80 -4.08
CA SER A 49 -17.09 -3.93 -3.76
C SER A 49 -16.70 -2.60 -3.11
N THR A 50 -15.45 -2.41 -2.72
CA THR A 50 -14.95 -1.18 -2.07
C THR A 50 -14.27 -0.21 -3.03
N LEU A 51 -13.98 -0.64 -4.26
CA LEU A 51 -13.28 0.19 -5.26
C LEU A 51 -14.16 1.31 -5.84
N TRP A 52 -15.48 1.11 -5.95
CA TRP A 52 -16.35 1.98 -6.76
C TRP A 52 -16.40 3.45 -6.31
N ALA A 53 -16.26 3.73 -5.01
CA ALA A 53 -16.43 5.08 -4.48
C ALA A 53 -15.21 5.97 -4.71
N ASP A 54 -14.07 5.64 -4.10
CA ASP A 54 -12.84 6.44 -4.18
C ASP A 54 -12.31 6.52 -5.61
N TRP A 55 -12.31 5.40 -6.33
CA TRP A 55 -11.76 5.35 -7.69
C TRP A 55 -12.58 6.15 -8.69
N ALA A 56 -13.91 6.20 -8.56
CA ALA A 56 -14.73 7.05 -9.41
C ALA A 56 -14.34 8.53 -9.27
N ALA A 57 -14.07 9.00 -8.04
CA ALA A 57 -13.58 10.36 -7.81
C ALA A 57 -12.20 10.57 -8.47
N HIS A 58 -11.28 9.61 -8.33
CA HIS A 58 -9.97 9.66 -8.99
C HIS A 58 -10.06 9.64 -10.52
N PHE A 59 -10.99 8.89 -11.12
CA PHE A 59 -11.23 8.94 -12.56
C PHE A 59 -11.74 10.30 -13.01
N THR A 60 -12.67 10.90 -12.28
CA THR A 60 -13.18 12.24 -12.59
C THR A 60 -12.08 13.29 -12.49
N MET A 61 -11.26 13.26 -11.45
CA MET A 61 -10.14 14.20 -11.30
C MET A 61 -9.03 13.96 -12.32
N GLY A 62 -8.63 12.71 -12.51
CA GLY A 62 -7.58 12.33 -13.46
C GLY A 62 -7.98 12.58 -14.92
N SER A 63 -9.23 12.33 -15.30
CA SER A 63 -9.74 12.67 -16.64
C SER A 63 -9.76 14.18 -16.88
N ARG A 64 -10.16 14.98 -15.88
CA ARG A 64 -10.10 16.45 -15.97
C ARG A 64 -8.68 16.96 -16.19
N MET A 65 -7.69 16.33 -15.55
CA MET A 65 -6.26 16.63 -15.73
C MET A 65 -5.75 16.13 -17.09
N ALA A 66 -6.18 14.95 -17.53
CA ALA A 66 -5.70 14.32 -18.76
C ALA A 66 -6.19 15.05 -20.02
N TYR A 67 -7.51 15.27 -20.11
CA TYR A 67 -8.17 15.78 -21.31
C TYR A 67 -8.46 17.28 -21.26
N GLY A 68 -8.32 17.91 -20.10
CA GLY A 68 -8.49 19.35 -19.96
C GLY A 68 -7.29 20.15 -20.45
N ALA A 69 -7.50 21.46 -20.66
CA ALA A 69 -6.44 22.36 -21.13
C ALA A 69 -5.23 22.44 -20.18
N GLN A 70 -5.46 22.34 -18.87
CA GLN A 70 -4.43 22.42 -17.84
C GLN A 70 -4.23 21.07 -17.14
N LEU A 71 -2.97 20.72 -16.89
CA LEU A 71 -2.57 19.49 -16.21
C LEU A 71 -2.89 19.51 -14.71
N ILE A 72 -2.84 20.70 -14.09
CA ILE A 72 -3.29 20.94 -12.71
C ILE A 72 -4.48 21.91 -12.80
N PRO A 73 -5.71 21.47 -12.49
CA PRO A 73 -6.91 22.30 -12.60
C PRO A 73 -7.03 23.28 -11.43
N HIS A 74 -7.52 24.49 -11.71
CA HIS A 74 -7.88 25.46 -10.67
C HIS A 74 -9.27 25.21 -10.08
N THR A 75 -10.19 24.64 -10.87
CA THR A 75 -11.58 24.39 -10.48
C THR A 75 -11.82 22.90 -10.23
N SER A 76 -12.69 22.61 -9.26
CA SER A 76 -13.07 21.25 -8.92
C SER A 76 -13.89 20.61 -10.05
N PRO A 77 -13.55 19.39 -10.50
CA PRO A 77 -14.41 18.62 -11.40
C PRO A 77 -15.56 17.91 -10.66
N LEU A 78 -15.59 17.98 -9.33
CA LEU A 78 -16.61 17.33 -8.50
C LEU A 78 -17.66 18.31 -7.97
N LEU A 79 -17.33 19.61 -7.89
CA LEU A 79 -18.22 20.63 -7.35
C LEU A 79 -18.14 21.90 -8.20
N ILE A 80 -19.29 22.29 -8.77
CA ILE A 80 -19.42 23.47 -9.62
C ILE A 80 -18.98 24.71 -8.85
N THR A 81 -18.21 25.60 -9.48
CA THR A 81 -17.65 26.86 -8.94
C THR A 81 -16.65 26.73 -7.78
N ALA A 82 -16.41 25.53 -7.24
CA ALA A 82 -15.45 25.36 -6.16
C ALA A 82 -14.00 25.27 -6.67
N PRO A 83 -13.01 25.71 -5.89
CA PRO A 83 -11.61 25.48 -6.20
C PRO A 83 -11.25 24.00 -6.08
N PHE A 84 -10.23 23.57 -6.81
CA PHE A 84 -9.68 22.22 -6.65
C PHE A 84 -8.81 22.13 -5.39
N GLN A 85 -9.13 21.22 -4.46
CA GLN A 85 -8.47 21.14 -3.13
C GLN A 85 -7.96 19.73 -2.77
N TYR A 86 -8.09 18.75 -3.65
CA TYR A 86 -7.67 17.38 -3.36
C TYR A 86 -6.15 17.18 -3.64
N PRO A 87 -5.42 16.34 -2.88
CA PRO A 87 -4.03 15.96 -3.20
C PRO A 87 -3.89 15.43 -4.64
N PHE A 88 -3.27 16.21 -5.53
CA PHE A 88 -3.37 15.95 -6.98
C PHE A 88 -2.37 14.93 -7.52
N ILE A 89 -1.25 14.65 -6.84
CA ILE A 89 -0.15 13.86 -7.41
C ILE A 89 -0.60 12.47 -7.89
N PRO A 90 -1.42 11.71 -7.14
CA PRO A 90 -1.92 10.42 -7.61
C PRO A 90 -2.65 10.51 -8.97
N ASN A 91 -3.45 11.58 -9.16
CA ASN A 91 -4.23 11.80 -10.38
C ASN A 91 -3.37 12.33 -11.51
N LEU A 92 -2.41 13.19 -11.18
CA LEU A 92 -1.44 13.74 -12.11
C LEU A 92 -0.59 12.65 -12.76
N LEU A 93 -0.14 11.65 -11.99
CA LEU A 93 0.59 10.50 -12.53
C LEU A 93 -0.20 9.78 -13.62
N SER A 94 -1.48 9.51 -13.38
CA SER A 94 -2.37 8.88 -14.37
C SER A 94 -2.64 9.78 -15.56
N ALA A 95 -2.87 11.07 -15.33
CA ALA A 95 -3.11 12.04 -16.40
C ALA A 95 -1.93 12.16 -17.35
N ILE A 96 -0.69 12.14 -16.84
CA ILE A 96 0.52 12.15 -17.66
C ILE A 96 0.56 10.88 -18.54
N LEU A 97 0.31 9.70 -17.97
CA LEU A 97 0.29 8.46 -18.75
C LEU A 97 -0.77 8.49 -19.85
N ILE A 98 -1.97 8.99 -19.56
CA ILE A 98 -3.05 9.13 -20.56
C ILE A 98 -2.62 10.09 -21.69
N ARG A 99 -2.01 11.24 -21.36
CA ARG A 99 -1.51 12.19 -22.35
C ARG A 99 -0.37 11.63 -23.21
N LEU A 100 0.40 10.69 -22.68
CA LEU A 100 1.42 9.94 -23.41
C LEU A 100 0.84 8.79 -24.26
N GLY A 101 -0.49 8.62 -24.27
CA GLY A 101 -1.18 7.64 -25.11
C GLY A 101 -1.48 6.30 -24.43
N ALA A 102 -1.26 6.17 -23.11
CA ALA A 102 -1.61 4.94 -22.39
C ALA A 102 -3.14 4.79 -22.25
N PRO A 103 -3.68 3.56 -22.23
CA PRO A 103 -5.11 3.33 -22.00
C PRO A 103 -5.58 3.91 -20.65
N PHE A 104 -6.82 4.39 -20.62
CA PHE A 104 -7.37 5.11 -19.45
C PHE A 104 -7.25 4.31 -18.15
N PHE A 105 -7.89 3.14 -18.05
CA PHE A 105 -7.87 2.34 -16.81
C PHE A 105 -6.46 1.85 -16.44
N ALA A 106 -5.67 1.46 -17.44
CA ALA A 106 -4.28 1.05 -17.24
C ALA A 106 -3.45 2.17 -16.58
N SER A 107 -3.71 3.43 -16.94
CA SER A 107 -3.03 4.59 -16.37
C SER A 107 -3.31 4.80 -14.88
N PHE A 108 -4.38 4.24 -14.32
CA PHE A 108 -4.65 4.25 -12.88
C PHE A 108 -4.17 2.97 -12.20
N ILE A 109 -4.35 1.82 -12.84
CA ILE A 109 -3.98 0.50 -12.32
C ILE A 109 -2.46 0.34 -12.22
N ILE A 110 -1.71 0.68 -13.28
CA ILE A 110 -0.26 0.45 -13.35
C ILE A 110 0.48 1.20 -12.22
N PRO A 111 0.27 2.51 -11.99
CA PRO A 111 0.93 3.19 -10.86
C PRO A 111 0.58 2.58 -9.51
N SER A 112 -0.67 2.14 -9.33
CA SER A 112 -1.13 1.52 -8.08
C SER A 112 -0.48 0.15 -7.88
N ALA A 113 -0.35 -0.65 -8.94
CA ALA A 113 0.37 -1.90 -8.94
C ALA A 113 1.84 -1.70 -8.57
N VAL A 114 2.54 -0.79 -9.25
CA VAL A 114 3.93 -0.45 -8.93
C VAL A 114 4.07 0.00 -7.48
N ALA A 115 3.17 0.85 -6.99
CA ALA A 115 3.19 1.32 -5.60
C ALA A 115 3.00 0.17 -4.59
N THR A 116 2.10 -0.79 -4.86
CA THR A 116 1.96 -1.98 -3.99
C THR A 116 3.18 -2.90 -4.00
N ILE A 117 3.87 -3.03 -5.14
CA ILE A 117 5.13 -3.77 -5.19
C ILE A 117 6.21 -3.06 -4.38
N LEU A 118 6.34 -1.73 -4.54
CA LEU A 118 7.26 -0.92 -3.73
C LEU A 118 6.94 -1.03 -2.23
N LEU A 119 5.65 -1.05 -1.86
CA LEU A 119 5.21 -1.27 -0.49
C LEU A 119 5.80 -2.57 0.08
N VAL A 120 5.71 -3.69 -0.65
CA VAL A 120 6.26 -4.99 -0.21
C VAL A 120 7.77 -4.88 0.08
N PHE A 121 8.54 -4.31 -0.84
CA PHE A 121 9.99 -4.17 -0.68
C PHE A 121 10.39 -3.21 0.45
N LEU A 122 9.71 -2.06 0.55
CA LEU A 122 10.00 -1.04 1.57
C LEU A 122 9.62 -1.52 2.97
N PHE A 123 8.51 -2.25 3.08
CA PHE A 123 8.10 -2.87 4.34
C PHE A 123 9.13 -3.91 4.80
N VAL A 124 9.59 -4.78 3.89
CA VAL A 124 10.65 -5.75 4.19
C VAL A 124 11.94 -5.04 4.55
N TRP A 125 12.31 -3.97 3.85
CA TRP A 125 13.52 -3.22 4.17
C TRP A 125 13.46 -2.63 5.58
N LEU A 126 12.35 -2.01 5.96
CA LEU A 126 12.13 -1.55 7.34
C LEU A 126 12.13 -2.72 8.33
N GLY A 127 11.45 -3.82 8.02
CA GLY A 127 11.40 -5.01 8.85
C GLY A 127 12.79 -5.61 9.09
N MET A 128 13.65 -5.64 8.08
CA MET A 128 15.04 -6.08 8.20
C MET A 128 15.86 -5.16 9.09
N GLN A 129 15.61 -3.85 9.01
CA GLN A 129 16.25 -2.84 9.85
C GLN A 129 15.87 -2.98 11.32
N LEU A 130 14.62 -3.33 11.62
CA LEU A 130 14.10 -3.45 12.99
C LEU A 130 14.38 -4.82 13.61
N THR A 131 14.15 -5.90 12.86
CA THR A 131 14.24 -7.28 13.39
C THR A 131 15.62 -7.90 13.25
N LYS A 132 16.47 -7.34 12.38
CA LYS A 132 17.75 -7.92 11.97
C LYS A 132 17.64 -9.37 11.48
N SER A 133 16.47 -9.77 10.98
CA SER A 133 16.15 -11.17 10.64
C SER A 133 15.31 -11.24 9.38
N TYR A 134 15.76 -12.06 8.41
CA TYR A 134 14.99 -12.34 7.19
C TYR A 134 13.62 -12.94 7.49
N LYS A 135 13.55 -13.85 8.47
CA LYS A 135 12.28 -14.46 8.90
C LYS A 135 11.40 -13.44 9.62
N GLY A 136 11.99 -12.58 10.46
CA GLY A 136 11.27 -11.52 11.17
C GLY A 136 10.61 -10.53 10.21
N ALA A 137 11.36 -10.06 9.21
CA ALA A 137 10.84 -9.16 8.17
C ALA A 137 9.72 -9.81 7.34
N ALA A 138 9.92 -11.06 6.90
CA ALA A 138 8.93 -11.81 6.13
C ALA A 138 7.64 -12.08 6.91
N LEU A 139 7.76 -12.47 8.19
CA LEU A 139 6.60 -12.68 9.06
C LEU A 139 5.88 -11.36 9.34
N GLY A 140 6.62 -10.29 9.63
CA GLY A 140 6.04 -8.97 9.86
C GLY A 140 5.22 -8.47 8.68
N LEU A 141 5.74 -8.60 7.46
CA LEU A 141 5.00 -8.29 6.23
C LEU A 141 3.73 -9.13 6.10
N THR A 142 3.85 -10.45 6.31
CA THR A 142 2.74 -11.39 6.12
C THR A 142 1.63 -11.15 7.13
N LEU A 143 1.96 -10.94 8.40
CA LEU A 143 1.00 -10.62 9.45
C LEU A 143 0.32 -9.26 9.22
N PHE A 144 1.08 -8.27 8.72
CA PHE A 144 0.53 -6.96 8.37
C PHE A 144 -0.49 -7.05 7.23
N LEU A 145 -0.15 -7.77 6.15
CA LEU A 145 -1.03 -7.91 4.99
C LEU A 145 -2.22 -8.84 5.24
N LEU A 146 -2.08 -9.83 6.12
CA LEU A 146 -3.16 -10.73 6.56
C LEU A 146 -3.85 -10.27 7.84
N ASN A 147 -3.79 -8.97 8.18
CA ASN A 147 -4.56 -8.44 9.29
C ASN A 147 -6.09 -8.49 8.97
N GLY A 148 -6.95 -8.36 9.99
CA GLY A 148 -8.40 -8.35 9.75
C GLY A 148 -9.29 -8.91 10.87
N GLY A 149 -9.00 -8.62 12.14
CA GLY A 149 -9.79 -9.10 13.27
C GLY A 149 -9.77 -10.63 13.46
N LEU A 150 -10.69 -11.16 14.29
CA LEU A 150 -10.77 -12.59 14.62
C LEU A 150 -11.64 -13.40 13.65
N GLY A 151 -12.11 -12.81 12.54
CA GLY A 151 -13.06 -13.49 11.66
C GLY A 151 -12.48 -14.69 10.89
N PHE A 152 -11.14 -14.86 10.90
CA PHE A 152 -10.49 -16.07 10.40
C PHE A 152 -10.94 -17.35 11.13
N VAL A 153 -11.46 -17.24 12.36
CA VAL A 153 -12.04 -18.39 13.09
C VAL A 153 -13.24 -18.96 12.33
N TRP A 154 -14.12 -18.08 11.82
CA TRP A 154 -15.25 -18.49 10.98
C TRP A 154 -14.80 -18.95 9.61
N PHE A 155 -13.74 -18.36 9.05
CA PHE A 155 -13.16 -18.86 7.80
C PHE A 155 -12.68 -20.30 7.93
N VAL A 156 -11.94 -20.62 9.00
CA VAL A 156 -11.49 -21.98 9.26
C VAL A 156 -12.68 -22.92 9.50
N SER A 157 -13.68 -22.48 10.27
CA SER A 157 -14.93 -23.25 10.46
C SER A 157 -15.57 -23.57 9.11
N ASP A 158 -15.86 -22.57 8.28
CA ASP A 158 -16.54 -22.74 7.00
C ASP A 158 -15.75 -23.63 6.04
N VAL A 159 -14.42 -23.48 5.98
CA VAL A 159 -13.55 -24.32 5.15
C VAL A 159 -13.54 -25.78 5.64
N THR A 160 -13.48 -26.00 6.96
CA THR A 160 -13.41 -27.36 7.53
C THR A 160 -14.74 -28.10 7.52
N THR A 161 -15.86 -27.37 7.52
CA THR A 161 -17.21 -27.96 7.45
C THR A 161 -17.76 -28.05 6.03
N SER A 162 -17.09 -27.45 5.04
CA SER A 162 -17.53 -27.47 3.64
C SER A 162 -17.30 -28.84 2.98
N ASN A 163 -18.29 -29.30 2.22
CA ASN A 163 -18.15 -30.46 1.34
C ASN A 163 -17.14 -30.21 0.21
N ASP A 164 -16.92 -28.95 -0.17
CA ASP A 164 -15.91 -28.52 -1.14
C ASP A 164 -15.07 -27.37 -0.55
N TRP A 165 -14.13 -27.73 0.33
CA TRP A 165 -13.23 -26.80 0.98
C TRP A 165 -12.39 -25.99 -0.03
N LEU A 166 -12.07 -26.55 -1.19
CA LEU A 166 -11.25 -25.89 -2.21
C LEU A 166 -12.05 -24.77 -2.91
N ALA A 167 -13.33 -25.00 -3.17
CA ALA A 167 -14.23 -23.94 -3.62
C ALA A 167 -14.37 -22.84 -2.57
N THR A 168 -14.53 -23.19 -1.29
CA THR A 168 -14.62 -22.21 -0.19
C THR A 168 -13.35 -21.35 -0.06
N LEU A 169 -12.16 -21.91 -0.32
CA LEU A 169 -10.91 -21.15 -0.37
C LEU A 169 -10.84 -20.18 -1.55
N ARG A 170 -11.33 -20.59 -2.73
CA ARG A 170 -11.29 -19.77 -3.96
C ARG A 170 -12.33 -18.67 -3.96
N THR A 171 -13.53 -18.98 -3.48
CA THR A 171 -14.66 -18.07 -3.42
C THR A 171 -15.20 -18.06 -1.98
N PRO A 172 -14.59 -17.24 -1.10
CA PRO A 172 -15.04 -17.09 0.28
C PRO A 172 -16.53 -16.76 0.36
N MET A 173 -17.26 -17.48 1.21
CA MET A 173 -18.71 -17.33 1.38
C MET A 173 -19.11 -15.96 1.95
N ARG A 174 -18.20 -15.30 2.65
CA ARG A 174 -18.40 -14.02 3.34
C ARG A 174 -17.10 -13.24 3.43
N SER A 175 -17.21 -11.95 3.72
CA SER A 175 -16.05 -11.11 4.04
C SER A 175 -15.62 -11.36 5.49
N TYR A 176 -14.71 -12.30 5.72
CA TYR A 176 -14.29 -12.69 7.07
C TYR A 176 -13.53 -11.61 7.85
N THR A 177 -13.31 -10.43 7.28
CA THR A 177 -12.72 -9.28 8.02
C THR A 177 -13.76 -8.22 8.36
N LYS A 178 -15.03 -8.44 7.98
CA LYS A 178 -16.18 -7.62 8.33
C LYS A 178 -17.40 -8.51 8.53
N LEU A 179 -17.66 -8.87 9.79
CA LEU A 179 -18.82 -9.64 10.24
C LEU A 179 -19.54 -8.86 11.35
N PRO A 180 -20.41 -7.89 10.99
CA PRO A 180 -21.12 -7.05 11.96
C PRO A 180 -21.93 -7.84 12.98
N GLU A 181 -22.50 -8.98 12.56
CA GLU A 181 -23.27 -9.89 13.41
C GLU A 181 -22.45 -10.51 14.56
N TYR A 182 -21.11 -10.51 14.43
CA TYR A 182 -20.17 -10.95 15.45
C TYR A 182 -19.34 -9.80 16.03
N GLY A 183 -19.69 -8.54 15.73
CA GLY A 183 -18.95 -7.36 16.17
C GLY A 183 -17.56 -7.19 15.53
N ILE A 184 -17.30 -7.85 14.40
CA ILE A 184 -16.01 -7.78 13.70
C ILE A 184 -16.12 -6.72 12.61
N GLU A 185 -15.53 -5.55 12.85
CA GLU A 185 -15.51 -4.43 11.88
C GLU A 185 -14.09 -4.06 11.43
N TRP A 186 -13.06 -4.73 11.98
CA TRP A 186 -11.67 -4.49 11.63
C TRP A 186 -11.31 -5.21 10.33
N MET A 187 -11.53 -4.51 9.21
CA MET A 187 -11.23 -5.00 7.88
C MET A 187 -9.72 -5.17 7.62
N SER A 188 -9.37 -6.10 6.74
CA SER A 188 -7.99 -6.23 6.26
C SER A 188 -7.53 -4.94 5.59
N ILE A 189 -6.26 -4.60 5.75
CA ILE A 189 -5.64 -3.44 5.10
C ILE A 189 -5.67 -3.55 3.58
N ILE A 190 -5.67 -4.76 3.03
CA ILE A 190 -5.80 -4.97 1.59
C ILE A 190 -7.17 -4.48 1.11
N THR A 191 -8.25 -4.92 1.77
CA THR A 191 -9.64 -4.68 1.35
C THR A 191 -10.23 -3.37 1.84
N SER A 192 -9.57 -2.68 2.79
CA SER A 192 -10.02 -1.40 3.36
C SER A 192 -9.17 -0.19 2.98
N MET A 193 -7.88 -0.38 2.69
CA MET A 193 -6.94 0.73 2.44
C MET A 193 -6.19 0.57 1.11
N ILE A 194 -5.38 -0.48 0.95
CA ILE A 194 -4.44 -0.63 -0.18
C ILE A 194 -5.16 -0.65 -1.53
N VAL A 195 -6.27 -1.38 -1.64
CA VAL A 195 -7.02 -1.50 -2.89
C VAL A 195 -8.07 -0.39 -3.03
N PRO A 196 -8.87 -0.09 -1.99
CA PRO A 196 -9.98 0.86 -2.13
C PRO A 196 -9.54 2.32 -2.18
N GLN A 197 -8.48 2.70 -1.46
CA GLN A 197 -8.06 4.09 -1.32
C GLN A 197 -6.81 4.35 -2.14
N ARG A 198 -6.98 4.86 -3.35
CA ARG A 198 -5.89 4.97 -4.32
C ARG A 198 -4.78 5.90 -3.85
N ALA A 199 -5.13 7.02 -3.20
CA ALA A 199 -4.13 7.91 -2.62
C ALA A 199 -3.31 7.23 -1.51
N PHE A 200 -3.94 6.38 -0.68
CA PHE A 200 -3.23 5.58 0.33
C PHE A 200 -2.26 4.60 -0.33
N THR A 201 -2.67 3.90 -1.39
CA THR A 201 -1.84 2.94 -2.14
C THR A 201 -0.50 3.54 -2.57
N ILE A 202 -0.51 4.83 -2.97
CA ILE A 202 0.67 5.56 -3.44
C ILE A 202 1.40 6.25 -2.29
N GLY A 203 0.67 6.84 -1.35
CA GLY A 203 1.24 7.57 -0.23
C GLY A 203 1.95 6.68 0.79
N PHE A 204 1.38 5.52 1.11
CA PHE A 204 1.91 4.63 2.14
C PHE A 204 3.33 4.11 1.86
N PRO A 205 3.66 3.57 0.67
CA PRO A 205 5.05 3.21 0.36
C PRO A 205 6.00 4.41 0.42
N LEU A 206 5.57 5.60 -0.02
CA LEU A 206 6.39 6.81 0.12
C LEU A 206 6.71 7.13 1.60
N GLY A 207 5.71 6.99 2.48
CA GLY A 207 5.88 7.09 3.92
C GLY A 207 6.88 6.06 4.47
N LEU A 208 6.77 4.78 4.07
CA LEU A 208 7.72 3.74 4.48
C LEU A 208 9.14 4.04 3.99
N ALA A 209 9.30 4.57 2.78
CA ALA A 209 10.61 4.99 2.27
C ALA A 209 11.23 6.08 3.16
N ILE A 210 10.43 7.10 3.53
CA ILE A 210 10.87 8.19 4.42
C ILE A 210 11.31 7.65 5.79
N VAL A 211 10.49 6.80 6.43
CA VAL A 211 10.81 6.19 7.73
C VAL A 211 12.07 5.33 7.62
N SER A 212 12.16 4.51 6.58
CA SER A 212 13.28 3.59 6.39
C SER A 212 14.59 4.31 6.11
N LEU A 213 14.57 5.35 5.27
CA LEU A 213 15.74 6.19 4.98
C LEU A 213 16.18 6.95 6.22
N THR A 214 15.23 7.49 6.98
CA THR A 214 15.51 8.22 8.22
C THR A 214 16.14 7.29 9.25
N TYR A 215 15.50 6.14 9.52
CA TYR A 215 15.98 5.17 10.49
C TYR A 215 17.37 4.62 10.12
N HIS A 216 17.59 4.28 8.85
CA HIS A 216 18.87 3.78 8.37
C HIS A 216 20.01 4.79 8.56
N ASN A 217 19.80 6.04 8.15
CA ASN A 217 20.89 7.01 8.11
C ASN A 217 21.13 7.71 9.45
N PHE A 218 20.07 8.05 10.20
CA PHE A 218 20.22 8.80 11.44
C PHE A 218 20.33 7.91 12.69
N PHE A 219 19.68 6.74 12.71
CA PHE A 219 19.71 5.86 13.89
C PHE A 219 20.74 4.73 13.77
N GLN A 220 20.79 4.04 12.63
CA GLN A 220 21.73 2.92 12.45
C GLN A 220 23.13 3.39 12.07
N LYS A 221 23.25 4.17 10.99
CA LYS A 221 24.54 4.69 10.54
C LYS A 221 25.03 5.87 11.35
N LYS A 222 24.10 6.65 11.94
CA LYS A 222 24.38 7.95 12.57
C LYS A 222 25.19 8.89 11.66
N SER A 223 24.96 8.77 10.35
CA SER A 223 25.67 9.49 9.30
C SER A 223 24.78 9.57 8.07
N ALA A 224 24.30 10.78 7.79
CA ALA A 224 23.50 11.10 6.61
C ALA A 224 24.24 12.15 5.79
N SER A 225 24.35 11.93 4.48
CA SER A 225 24.86 12.98 3.58
C SER A 225 23.80 14.06 3.40
N ALA A 226 24.23 15.29 3.10
CA ALA A 226 23.33 16.41 2.84
C ALA A 226 22.28 16.06 1.76
N LEU A 227 22.69 15.35 0.70
CA LEU A 227 21.79 14.92 -0.38
C LEU A 227 20.68 13.99 0.13
N VAL A 228 21.01 13.03 0.99
CA VAL A 228 20.00 12.12 1.58
C VAL A 228 19.04 12.88 2.47
N THR A 229 19.55 13.79 3.31
CA THR A 229 18.73 14.62 4.19
C THR A 229 17.76 15.51 3.40
N ILE A 230 18.26 16.17 2.35
CA ILE A 230 17.43 16.97 1.43
C ILE A 230 16.39 16.09 0.75
N GLY A 231 16.77 14.91 0.27
CA GLY A 231 15.84 13.96 -0.35
C GLY A 231 14.70 13.57 0.57
N ILE A 232 15.01 13.21 1.83
CA ILE A 232 13.99 12.90 2.85
C ILE A 232 13.08 14.10 3.10
N GLY A 233 13.65 15.31 3.22
CA GLY A 233 12.89 16.54 3.43
C GLY A 233 11.93 16.84 2.28
N LEU A 234 12.40 16.73 1.03
CA LEU A 234 11.58 16.92 -0.17
C LEU A 234 10.47 15.88 -0.26
N MET A 235 10.78 14.59 -0.06
CA MET A 235 9.77 13.52 -0.05
C MET A 235 8.70 13.77 1.01
N THR A 236 9.12 14.19 2.22
CA THR A 236 8.20 14.51 3.32
C THR A 236 7.34 15.73 2.99
N GLY A 237 7.93 16.80 2.44
CA GLY A 237 7.20 18.01 2.03
C GLY A 237 6.22 17.78 0.88
N MET A 238 6.44 16.76 0.05
CA MET A 238 5.51 16.37 -1.01
C MET A 238 4.33 15.52 -0.52
N LEU A 239 4.41 14.87 0.64
CA LEU A 239 3.35 13.98 1.14
C LEU A 239 1.96 14.62 1.20
N PRO A 240 1.76 15.88 1.63
CA PRO A 240 0.43 16.50 1.62
C PRO A 240 -0.21 16.58 0.22
N LEU A 241 0.61 16.62 -0.84
CA LEU A 241 0.16 16.62 -2.23
C LEU A 241 -0.08 15.21 -2.78
N VAL A 242 0.43 14.18 -2.08
CA VAL A 242 0.23 12.75 -2.41
C VAL A 242 -0.92 12.16 -1.60
N HIS A 243 -0.81 12.20 -0.27
CA HIS A 243 -1.76 11.64 0.67
C HIS A 243 -1.60 12.26 2.07
N THR A 244 -2.60 13.06 2.48
CA THR A 244 -2.58 13.85 3.72
C THR A 244 -2.42 13.01 4.99
N HIS A 245 -3.10 11.87 5.11
CA HIS A 245 -3.00 11.04 6.32
C HIS A 245 -1.60 10.44 6.50
N THR A 246 -0.94 10.05 5.40
CA THR A 246 0.47 9.64 5.48
C THR A 246 1.36 10.81 5.88
N ALA A 247 1.11 12.02 5.37
CA ALA A 247 1.85 13.22 5.80
C ALA A 247 1.78 13.43 7.32
N ILE A 248 0.57 13.34 7.89
CA ILE A 248 0.34 13.48 9.33
C ILE A 248 1.06 12.37 10.10
N ALA A 249 0.90 11.11 9.70
CA ALA A 249 1.55 9.98 10.37
C ALA A 249 3.08 10.10 10.38
N ILE A 250 3.68 10.48 9.23
CA ILE A 250 5.11 10.70 9.12
C ILE A 250 5.57 11.88 9.96
N ALA A 251 4.84 13.00 9.96
CA ALA A 251 5.14 14.13 10.81
C ALA A 251 5.17 13.73 12.30
N CYS A 252 4.17 12.99 12.77
CA CYS A 252 4.14 12.48 14.14
C CYS A 252 5.35 11.59 14.48
N ILE A 253 5.70 10.65 13.60
CA ILE A 253 6.85 9.75 13.81
C ILE A 253 8.17 10.54 13.86
N LEU A 254 8.40 11.43 12.89
CA LEU A 254 9.62 12.22 12.81
C LEU A 254 9.76 13.21 13.96
N LEU A 255 8.65 13.82 14.39
CA LEU A 255 8.63 14.69 15.58
C LEU A 255 8.98 13.91 16.84
N PHE A 256 8.36 12.73 17.05
CA PHE A 256 8.67 11.88 18.20
C PHE A 256 10.14 11.45 18.22
N TRP A 257 10.68 11.04 17.07
CA TRP A 257 12.10 10.68 16.92
C TRP A 257 13.05 11.86 17.12
N GLY A 258 12.70 13.03 16.59
CA GLY A 258 13.49 14.25 16.75
C GLY A 258 13.56 14.70 18.21
N VAL A 259 12.44 14.69 18.92
CA VAL A 259 12.40 15.02 20.36
C VAL A 259 13.20 14.01 21.17
N GLY A 260 13.03 12.71 20.93
CA GLY A 260 13.82 11.67 21.61
C GLY A 260 15.32 11.86 21.40
N GLY A 261 15.75 12.12 20.16
CA GLY A 261 17.16 12.37 19.86
C GLY A 261 17.74 13.63 20.51
N LEU A 262 16.93 14.66 20.74
CA LEU A 262 17.34 15.85 21.49
C LEU A 262 17.53 15.54 22.97
N LEU A 263 16.64 14.75 23.58
CA LEU A 263 16.73 14.35 24.98
C LEU A 263 17.94 13.45 25.25
N ASP A 264 18.30 12.58 24.31
CA ASP A 264 19.49 11.72 24.44
C ASP A 264 20.82 12.50 24.28
N ALA A 265 20.76 13.74 23.77
CA ALA A 265 21.93 14.59 23.52
C ALA A 265 22.21 15.60 24.64
N THR A 266 21.29 15.77 25.61
CA THR A 266 21.43 16.62 26.80
C THR A 266 21.87 15.80 28.01
#